data_AF-A0AAQ3XTD7-F1
#
_entry.id   AF-A0AAQ3XTD7-F1
#
_cell.length_a   1.000
_cell.length_b   1.000
_cell.length_c   1.000
_cell.angle_alpha   90.00
_cell.angle_beta   90.00
_cell.angle_gamma   90.00
#
_symmetry.space_group_name_H-M   'P 1'
#
loop_
_entity.id
_entity.type
_entity.pdbx_description
1 polymer ?
#
loop_
_entity_poly.entity_id
_entity_poly.type
_entity_poly.pdbx_seq_one_letter_code
_entity_poly.pdbx_strand_id
1 'polypeptide(L)' 'MSEEARSKDAFFIQLAEITEAMIAAHGKDFATGALVLSAKFVAEGKPLIKRASGG' A
#
# COMPACT_ATOMS: atom_id res chain seq x y z
N MET A 1 -5.34 -3.89 -24.91
CA MET A 1 -4.85 -3.29 -23.65
C MET A 1 -3.41 -2.86 -23.84
N SER A 2 -3.05 -1.64 -23.45
CA SER A 2 -1.65 -1.19 -23.49
C SER A 2 -0.83 -1.87 -22.39
N GLU A 3 0.49 -1.91 -22.56
CA GLU A 3 1.41 -2.42 -21.53
C GLU A 3 1.32 -1.61 -20.22
N GLU A 4 1.07 -0.31 -20.33
CA GLU A 4 0.84 0.57 -19.19
C GLU A 4 -0.41 0.17 -18.39
N ALA A 5 -1.51 -0.19 -19.06
CA ALA A 5 -2.72 -0.67 -18.38
C ALA A 5 -2.44 -1.97 -17.63
N ARG A 6 -1.74 -2.92 -18.25
CA ARG A 6 -1.36 -4.19 -17.62
C ARG A 6 -0.46 -3.98 -16.39
N SER A 7 0.48 -3.04 -16.48
CA SER A 7 1.35 -2.71 -15.35
C SER A 7 0.57 -2.12 -14.18
N LYS A 8 -0.38 -1.21 -14.44
CA LYS A 8 -1.23 -0.62 -13.40
C LYS A 8 -2.12 -1.68 -12.74
N ASP A 9 -2.73 -2.54 -13.54
CA ASP A 9 -3.57 -3.64 -13.04
C ASP A 9 -2.78 -4.58 -12.10
N ALA A 10 -1.52 -4.90 -12.44
CA ALA A 10 -0.67 -5.73 -11.59
C ALA A 10 -0.43 -5.11 -10.19
N PHE A 11 -0.26 -3.79 -10.12
CA PHE A 11 -0.14 -3.09 -8.84
C PHE A 11 -1.46 -3.08 -8.05
N PHE A 12 -2.60 -2.94 -8.73
CA PHE A 12 -3.90 -3.05 -8.07
C PHE A 12 -4.14 -4.44 -7.47
N ILE A 13 -3.74 -5.50 -8.18
CA ILE A 13 -3.84 -6.87 -7.68
C ILE A 13 -2.98 -7.04 -6.42
N GLN A 14 -1.72 -6.63 -6.46
CA GLN A 14 -0.82 -6.72 -5.29
C GLN A 14 -1.35 -5.91 -4.10
N LEU A 15 -1.92 -4.73 -4.36
CA LEU A 15 -2.51 -3.90 -3.31
C LEU A 15 -3.74 -4.57 -2.69
N ALA A 16 -4.57 -5.26 -3.48
CA ALA A 16 -5.70 -6.03 -2.99
C ALA A 16 -5.23 -7.21 -2.12
N GLU A 17 -4.25 -7.98 -2.60
CA GLU A 17 -3.69 -9.13 -1.87
C GLU A 17 -3.12 -8.74 -0.50
N ILE A 18 -2.32 -7.67 -0.42
CA ILE A 18 -1.79 -7.21 0.86
C ILE A 18 -2.88 -6.64 1.77
N THR A 19 -3.91 -6.02 1.20
CA THR A 19 -5.05 -5.51 1.97
C THR A 19 -5.82 -6.65 2.62
N GLU A 20 -6.13 -7.71 1.87
CA GLU A 20 -6.77 -8.92 2.40
C GLU A 20 -5.92 -9.58 3.49
N ALA A 21 -4.59 -9.65 3.31
CA ALA A 21 -3.68 -10.16 4.32
C ALA A 21 -3.72 -9.33 5.62
N MET A 22 -3.74 -8.00 5.51
CA MET A 22 -3.88 -7.10 6.67
C MET A 22 -5.23 -7.29 7.38
N ILE A 23 -6.32 -7.44 6.62
CA ILE A 23 -7.66 -7.68 7.15
C ILE A 23 -7.70 -9.00 7.91
N ALA A 24 -7.14 -10.07 7.33
CA ALA A 24 -7.12 -11.39 7.94
C ALA A 24 -6.29 -11.42 9.25
N ALA A 25 -5.18 -10.68 9.30
CA ALA A 25 -4.29 -10.67 10.46
C ALA A 25 -4.74 -9.72 11.59
N HIS A 26 -5.30 -8.55 11.24
CA HIS A 26 -5.48 -7.43 12.18
C HIS A 26 -6.87 -6.76 12.10
N GLY A 27 -7.72 -7.18 11.17
CA GLY A 27 -9.06 -6.62 10.99
C GLY A 27 -9.12 -5.43 10.01
N LYS A 28 -10.36 -5.10 9.62
CA LYS A 28 -10.64 -4.09 8.58
C LYS A 28 -10.24 -2.67 8.97
N ASP A 29 -10.40 -2.33 10.25
CA ASP A 29 -10.07 -0.99 10.75
C ASP A 29 -8.56 -0.71 10.64
N PHE A 30 -7.74 -1.71 10.98
CA PHE A 30 -6.28 -1.64 10.82
C PHE A 30 -5.89 -1.46 9.35
N ALA A 31 -6.40 -2.33 8.46
CA ALA A 31 -6.06 -2.29 7.04
C ALA A 31 -6.44 -0.95 6.41
N THR A 32 -7.63 -0.44 6.73
CA THR A 32 -8.11 0.87 6.27
C THR A 32 -7.20 1.99 6.76
N GLY A 33 -6.85 2.00 8.05
CA GLY A 33 -5.95 3.00 8.63
C GLY A 33 -4.57 3.01 7.98
N ALA A 34 -4.00 1.83 7.71
CA ALA A 34 -2.70 1.68 7.05
C ALA A 34 -2.71 2.22 5.61
N LEU A 35 -3.77 1.94 4.84
CA LEU A 35 -3.94 2.45 3.47
C LEU A 35 -4.11 3.97 3.44
N VAL A 36 -4.94 4.53 4.33
CA VAL A 36 -5.15 5.98 4.44
C VAL A 36 -3.84 6.68 4.82
N LEU A 37 -3.07 6.13 5.78
CA LEU A 37 -1.78 6.70 6.18
C LEU A 37 -0.78 6.67 5.02
N SER A 38 -0.74 5.57 4.27
CA SER A 38 0.14 5.44 3.10
C SER A 38 -0.23 6.47 2.02
N ALA A 39 -1.52 6.61 1.71
CA ALA A 39 -1.99 7.62 0.77
C ALA A 39 -1.65 9.06 1.23
N LYS A 40 -1.77 9.34 2.52
CA LYS A 40 -1.37 10.62 3.11
C LYS A 40 0.12 10.89 2.92
N PHE A 41 0.99 9.91 3.14
CA PHE A 41 2.43 10.09 2.96
C PHE A 41 2.79 10.37 1.50
N VAL A 42 2.13 9.68 0.56
CA VAL A 42 2.27 9.97 -0.87
C VAL A 42 1.85 11.40 -1.20
N ALA A 43 0.69 11.85 -0.69
CA ALA A 43 0.20 13.21 -0.90
C ALA A 43 1.13 14.28 -0.28
N GLU A 44 1.76 13.97 0.85
CA GLU A 44 2.71 14.84 1.54
C GLU A 44 4.15 14.75 0.96
N GLY A 45 4.40 13.91 -0.04
CA GLY A 45 5.74 13.68 -0.59
C GLY A 45 6.72 13.01 0.39
N LYS A 46 6.21 12.32 1.42
CA LYS A 46 7.01 11.63 2.43
C LYS A 46 7.39 10.22 1.98
N PRO A 47 8.58 9.72 2.35
CA PRO A 47 8.97 8.35 2.07
C PRO A 47 8.11 7.36 2.88
N LEU A 48 7.51 6.39 2.20
CA LEU A 48 6.74 5.29 2.82
C LEU A 48 7.64 4.31 3.58
N ILE A 49 8.88 4.16 3.12
CA ILE A 49 9.90 3.36 3.77
C ILE A 49 10.88 4.33 4.40
N LYS A 50 10.79 4.54 5.71
CA LYS A 50 12.00 4.89 6.46
C LYS A 50 12.87 3.65 6.41
N ARG A 51 13.86 3.61 5.50
CA ARG A 51 15.05 2.80 5.80
C ARG A 51 15.50 3.31 7.15
N ALA A 52 15.37 2.49 8.19
CA ALA A 52 16.05 2.77 9.43
C ALA A 52 17.52 2.84 9.04
N SER A 53 18.04 4.05 8.87
CA SER A 53 19.45 4.31 8.94
C SER A 53 19.88 3.70 10.27
N GLY A 54 20.67 2.64 10.20
CA GLY A 54 21.10 1.89 11.37
C GLY A 54 21.71 2.81 12.41
N GLY A 55 21.48 2.44 13.67
CA GLY A 55 22.11 2.95 14.87
C GLY A 55 21.90 1.91 15.96
#